data_AF-A0A3M6C1Y3-F1
#
_entry.id   AF-A0A3M6C1Y3-F1
#
_cell.length_a   1.000
_cell.length_b   1.000
_cell.length_c   1.000
_cell.angle_alpha   90.00
_cell.angle_beta   90.00
_cell.angle_gamma   90.00
#
_symmetry.space_group_name_H-M   'P 1'
#
loop_
_entity.id
_entity.type
_entity.pdbx_description
1 polymer ?
#
loop_
_entity_poly.entity_id
_entity_poly.type
_entity_poly.pdbx_seq_one_letter_code
_entity_poly.pdbx_strand_id
1 'polypeptide(L)'
;MKFIELLKTRKVRRQLRKMDKLERHAEKIRLKYPRAVVGVGTCGIPDIVDFGDNSILRVGSYTSIAEGVKILLGGEHRTDWITT
;
A
#
# COMPACT_ATOMS: atom_id res chain seq x y z
N MET A 1 -15.64 16.56 -10.36
CA MET A 1 -15.36 16.13 -11.75
C MET A 1 -15.33 14.58 -11.87
N LYS A 2 -16.47 13.89 -11.66
CA LYS A 2 -16.55 12.40 -11.69
C LYS A 2 -16.02 11.77 -12.99
N PHE A 3 -16.16 12.47 -14.11
CA PHE A 3 -15.73 11.99 -15.42
C PHE A 3 -14.20 11.79 -15.51
N ILE A 4 -13.41 12.72 -14.94
CA ILE A 4 -11.95 12.64 -14.96
C ILE A 4 -11.46 11.45 -14.13
N GLU A 5 -12.07 11.20 -12.97
CA GLU A 5 -11.76 10.03 -12.13
C GLU A 5 -12.10 8.71 -12.82
N LEU A 6 -13.23 8.65 -13.53
CA LEU A 6 -13.59 7.48 -14.35
C LEU A 6 -12.54 7.20 -15.42
N LEU A 7 -12.03 8.22 -16.11
CA LEU A 7 -10.96 8.04 -17.10
C LEU A 7 -9.66 7.55 -16.47
N LYS A 8 -9.26 8.12 -15.32
CA LYS A 8 -8.08 7.67 -14.57
C LYS A 8 -8.21 6.20 -14.15
N THR A 9 -9.34 5.81 -13.56
CA THR A 9 -9.56 4.42 -13.11
C THR A 9 -9.62 3.44 -14.28
N ARG A 10 -10.15 3.84 -15.45
CA ARG A 10 -10.12 3.04 -16.68
C ARG A 10 -8.69 2.82 -17.16
N LYS A 11 -7.85 3.86 -17.19
CA LYS A 11 -6.44 3.76 -17.58
C LYS A 11 -5.67 2.80 -16.68
N VAL A 12 -5.82 2.95 -15.36
CA VAL A 12 -5.19 2.07 -14.35
C VAL A 12 -5.62 0.62 -14.53
N ARG A 13 -6.93 0.36 -14.66
CA ARG A 13 -7.44 -1.00 -14.93
C ARG A 13 -6.87 -1.60 -16.20
N ARG A 14 -6.74 -0.81 -17.28
CA ARG A 14 -6.15 -1.25 -18.54
C ARG A 14 -4.67 -1.61 -18.37
N GLN A 15 -3.92 -0.82 -17.61
CA GLN A 15 -2.51 -1.10 -17.33
C GLN A 15 -2.34 -2.39 -16.51
N LEU A 16 -3.08 -2.54 -15.40
CA LEU A 16 -3.03 -3.73 -14.57
C LEU A 16 -3.39 -5.02 -15.34
N ARG A 17 -4.31 -4.94 -16.31
CA ARG A 17 -4.68 -6.09 -17.16
C ARG A 17 -3.56 -6.55 -18.10
N LYS A 18 -2.63 -5.67 -18.47
CA LYS A 18 -1.48 -6.01 -19.32
C LYS A 18 -0.36 -6.69 -18.55
N MET A 19 -0.34 -6.56 -17.22
CA MET A 19 0.68 -7.15 -16.36
C MET A 19 0.41 -8.62 -16.10
N ASP A 20 1.47 -9.34 -15.72
CA ASP A 20 1.35 -10.73 -15.27
C ASP A 20 0.45 -10.83 -14.03
N LYS A 21 -0.29 -11.93 -13.90
CA LYS A 21 -1.26 -12.14 -12.82
C LYS A 21 -0.61 -12.02 -11.44
N LEU A 22 0.63 -12.48 -11.27
CA LEU A 22 1.33 -12.46 -10.00
C LEU A 22 1.76 -11.05 -9.58
N GLU A 23 1.96 -10.13 -10.53
CA GLU A 23 2.38 -8.77 -10.24
C GLU A 23 1.20 -7.83 -9.91
N ARG A 24 -0.02 -8.16 -10.37
CA ARG A 24 -1.18 -7.26 -10.28
C ARG A 24 -1.51 -6.81 -8.87
N HIS A 25 -1.42 -7.70 -7.90
CA HIS A 25 -1.79 -7.37 -6.51
C HIS A 25 -0.73 -6.52 -5.82
N ALA A 26 0.55 -6.84 -6.02
CA ALA A 26 1.66 -6.00 -5.58
C ALA A 26 1.56 -4.59 -6.19
N GLU A 27 1.24 -4.47 -7.48
CA GLU A 27 1.09 -3.17 -8.13
C GLU A 27 -0.15 -2.40 -7.63
N LYS A 28 -1.25 -3.08 -7.28
CA LYS A 28 -2.39 -2.41 -6.63
C LYS A 28 -1.98 -1.78 -5.30
N ILE A 29 -1.17 -2.48 -4.50
CA ILE A 29 -0.65 -1.93 -3.23
C ILE A 29 0.26 -0.73 -3.53
N ARG A 30 1.17 -0.83 -4.51
CA ARG A 30 2.07 0.26 -4.90
C ARG A 30 1.33 1.50 -5.43
N LEU A 31 0.24 1.30 -6.19
CA LEU A 31 -0.60 2.40 -6.67
C LEU A 31 -1.36 3.09 -5.53
N LYS A 32 -1.78 2.36 -4.49
CA LYS A 32 -2.42 2.92 -3.29
C LYS A 32 -1.39 3.57 -2.35
N TYR A 33 -0.20 2.98 -2.24
CA TYR A 33 0.89 3.40 -1.36
C TYR A 33 2.22 3.42 -2.12
N PRO A 34 2.56 4.52 -2.81
CA PRO A 34 3.74 4.60 -3.69
C PRO A 34 5.09 4.31 -3.03
N ARG A 35 5.19 4.48 -1.70
CA ARG A 35 6.41 4.20 -0.93
C ARG A 35 6.55 2.74 -0.52
N ALA A 36 5.49 1.93 -0.58
CA ALA A 36 5.54 0.55 -0.18
C ALA A 36 6.31 -0.30 -1.20
N VAL A 37 7.16 -1.19 -0.71
CA VAL A 37 7.87 -2.20 -1.52
C VAL A 37 7.19 -3.54 -1.29
N VAL A 38 6.68 -4.15 -2.35
CA VAL A 38 5.92 -5.40 -2.26
C VAL A 38 6.41 -6.40 -3.29
N GLY A 39 6.75 -7.60 -2.82
CA GLY A 39 7.19 -8.70 -3.67
C GLY A 39 6.07 -9.27 -4.55
N VAL A 40 6.48 -9.98 -5.59
CA VAL A 40 5.59 -10.66 -6.55
C VAL A 40 4.71 -11.70 -5.86
N GLY A 41 3.49 -11.92 -6.37
CA GLY A 41 2.59 -12.95 -5.87
C GLY A 41 1.91 -12.61 -4.54
N THR A 42 2.23 -11.47 -3.92
CA THR A 42 1.58 -11.00 -2.71
C THR A 42 0.13 -10.59 -2.99
N CYS A 43 -0.81 -11.02 -2.15
CA CYS A 43 -2.23 -10.78 -2.30
C CYS A 43 -2.81 -10.05 -1.08
N GLY A 44 -4.05 -9.54 -1.23
CA GLY A 44 -4.66 -8.64 -0.25
C GLY A 44 -4.28 -7.17 -0.46
N ILE A 45 -4.96 -6.26 0.23
CA ILE A 45 -4.66 -4.82 0.23
C ILE A 45 -4.83 -4.33 1.67
N PRO A 46 -3.75 -4.19 2.46
CA PRO A 46 -3.84 -3.70 3.82
C PRO A 46 -4.20 -2.22 3.87
N ASP A 47 -4.65 -1.78 5.05
CA ASP A 47 -4.72 -0.37 5.40
C ASP A 47 -3.43 0.06 6.07
N ILE A 48 -2.67 0.92 5.39
CA ILE A 48 -1.39 1.45 5.88
C ILE A 48 -1.64 2.85 6.42
N VAL A 49 -1.27 3.07 7.67
CA VAL A 49 -1.26 4.38 8.33
C VAL A 49 0.18 4.80 8.53
N ASP A 50 0.48 6.04 8.17
CA ASP A 50 1.83 6.59 8.17
C ASP A 50 1.82 7.95 8.87
N PHE A 51 2.69 8.11 9.87
CA PHE A 51 2.77 9.32 10.69
C PHE A 51 3.79 10.35 10.19
N GLY A 52 4.48 10.07 9.07
CA GLY A 52 5.40 11.03 8.44
C GLY A 52 6.88 10.81 8.75
N ASP A 53 7.23 9.83 9.58
CA ASP A 53 8.61 9.54 10.02
C ASP A 53 9.48 8.85 8.96
N ASN A 54 9.13 8.97 7.67
CA ASN A 54 9.81 8.33 6.53
C ASN A 54 9.97 6.80 6.65
N SER A 55 9.13 6.16 7.44
CA SER A 55 9.06 4.71 7.52
C SER A 55 8.61 4.09 6.19
N ILE A 56 9.18 2.94 5.83
CA ILE A 56 8.89 2.25 4.57
C ILE A 56 8.43 0.83 4.87
N LEU A 57 7.22 0.48 4.44
CA LEU A 57 6.75 -0.90 4.46
C LEU A 57 7.47 -1.71 3.37
N ARG A 58 8.08 -2.83 3.77
CA ARG A 58 8.62 -3.85 2.86
C ARG A 58 7.94 -5.18 3.12
N VAL A 59 7.29 -5.73 2.10
CA VAL A 59 6.63 -7.05 2.14
C VAL A 59 7.33 -7.97 1.14
N GLY A 60 7.64 -9.19 1.59
CA GLY A 60 8.24 -10.21 0.73
C GLY A 60 7.33 -10.68 -0.40
N SER A 61 7.82 -11.62 -1.20
CA SER A 61 7.03 -12.28 -2.26
C SER A 61 6.07 -13.32 -1.66
N TYR A 62 4.99 -13.61 -2.39
CA TYR A 62 4.01 -14.66 -2.06
C TYR A 62 3.42 -14.54 -0.64
N THR A 63 3.21 -13.31 -0.17
CA THR A 63 2.60 -13.04 1.13
C THR A 63 1.09 -12.93 1.00
N SER A 64 0.35 -13.61 1.88
CA SER A 64 -1.11 -13.49 1.96
C SER A 64 -1.50 -12.51 3.06
N ILE A 65 -2.11 -11.38 2.69
CA ILE A 65 -2.60 -10.37 3.63
C ILE A 65 -4.11 -10.46 3.73
N ALA A 66 -4.61 -10.79 4.93
CA ALA A 66 -6.04 -10.91 5.18
C ALA A 66 -6.77 -9.56 5.10
N GLU A 67 -8.07 -9.62 4.88
CA GLU A 67 -8.94 -8.45 4.97
C GLU A 67 -8.92 -7.86 6.39
N GLY A 68 -8.95 -6.53 6.49
CA GLY A 68 -8.92 -5.81 7.77
C GLY A 68 -7.53 -5.65 8.41
N VAL A 69 -6.47 -6.23 7.83
CA VAL A 69 -5.10 -6.01 8.30
C VAL A 69 -4.75 -4.52 8.19
N LYS A 70 -4.38 -3.94 9.34
CA LYS A 70 -3.90 -2.56 9.47
C LYS A 70 -2.43 -2.55 9.89
N ILE A 71 -1.62 -1.80 9.16
CA ILE A 71 -0.19 -1.65 9.40
C ILE A 71 0.08 -0.19 9.77
N LEU A 72 0.63 0.04 10.97
CA LEU A 72 1.04 1.35 11.44
C LEU A 72 2.54 1.52 11.19
N LEU A 73 2.94 2.60 10.52
CA LEU A 73 4.32 2.95 10.22
C LEU A 73 4.72 4.22 10.97
N GLY A 74 5.89 4.19 11.63
CA GLY A 74 6.34 5.30 12.49
C GLY A 74 5.44 5.47 13.71
N GLY A 75 5.22 6.71 14.11
CA GLY A 75 4.32 7.06 15.22
C GLY A 75 4.94 6.82 16.60
N GLU A 76 6.26 6.92 16.71
CA GLU A 76 6.94 6.78 17.98
C GLU A 76 6.52 7.90 18.94
N HIS A 77 6.02 7.52 20.11
CA HIS A 77 5.73 8.46 21.18
C HIS A 77 6.95 8.57 22.10
N ARG A 78 7.40 9.79 22.40
CA ARG A 78 8.45 10.04 23.40
C ARG A 78 7.94 9.70 24.80
N THR A 79 8.25 8.50 25.27
CA THR A 79 7.89 8.04 26.63
C THR A 79 8.85 8.57 27.70
N ASP A 80 9.97 9.15 27.26
CA ASP A 80 10.99 9.78 28.09
C ASP A 80 10.70 11.26 28.40
N TRP A 81 9.67 11.84 27.79
CA TRP A 81 9.24 13.21 28.07
C TRP A 81 8.23 13.25 29.21
N ILE A 82 8.62 13.93 30.29
CA ILE A 82 7.70 14.32 31.35
C ILE A 82 7.04 15.62 30.90
N THR A 83 5.77 15.57 30.51
CA THR A 83 4.97 16.78 30.29
C THR A 83 4.58 17.36 31.65
N THR A 84 4.83 18.65 31.88
CA THR A 84 4.41 19.36 33.11
C THR A 84 3.10 20.11 32.87
#